data_AF-A0A941UWU2-F1
#
_entry.id   AF-A0A941UWU2-F1
#
_cell.length_a   1.000
_cell.length_b   1.000
_cell.length_c   1.000
_cell.angle_alpha   90.00
_cell.angle_beta   90.00
_cell.angle_gamma   90.00
#
_symmetry.space_group_name_H-M   'P 1'
#
loop_
_entity.id
_entity.type
_entity.pdbx_description
1 polymer ?
#
loop_
_entity_poly.entity_id
_entity_poly.type
_entity_poly.pdbx_seq_one_letter_code
_entity_poly.pdbx_strand_id
1 'polypeptide(L)' 'MCQLLGMNCNVPTDICFSFTGFQARGGLTDVHRDGWGIAFFEGVGCRLFIDAQATIDSPIAQLVRSYPIRSKNVITTAI' A
#
# COMPACT_ATOMS: atom_id res chain seq x y z
N MET A 1 -11.91 -10.41 8.12
CA MET A 1 -10.44 -10.60 8.32
C MET A 1 -9.77 -9.57 7.42
N CYS A 2 -8.64 -8.97 7.80
CA CYS A 2 -7.96 -7.97 6.97
C CYS A 2 -6.66 -8.55 6.40
N GLN A 3 -6.17 -7.96 5.31
CA GLN A 3 -4.89 -8.30 4.71
C GLN A 3 -3.83 -7.25 5.04
N LEU A 4 -2.64 -7.72 5.42
CA LEU A 4 -1.50 -6.88 5.78
C LEU A 4 -0.32 -7.12 4.86
N LEU A 5 0.42 -6.06 4.55
CA LEU A 5 1.75 -6.13 3.95
C LEU A 5 2.67 -5.14 4.67
N GLY A 6 3.84 -5.61 5.08
CA GLY A 6 4.87 -4.81 5.73
C GLY A 6 6.23 -5.00 5.06
N MET A 7 7.00 -3.92 4.93
CA MET A 7 8.36 -3.93 4.44
C MET A 7 9.28 -3.24 5.44
N ASN A 8 10.38 -3.91 5.79
CA ASN A 8 11.46 -3.37 6.60
C ASN A 8 12.79 -3.69 5.90
N CYS A 9 13.57 -2.67 5.55
CA CYS A 9 14.81 -2.81 4.78
C CYS A 9 15.93 -1.92 5.35
N ASN A 10 17.19 -2.34 5.20
CA ASN A 10 18.33 -1.55 5.66
C ASN A 10 18.65 -0.33 4.74
N VAL A 11 18.26 -0.41 3.47
CA VAL A 11 18.35 0.64 2.44
C VAL A 11 16.96 1.02 1.93
N PRO A 12 16.75 2.24 1.40
CA PRO A 12 15.48 2.63 0.80
C PRO A 12 15.14 1.72 -0.40
N THR A 13 14.05 0.97 -0.28
CA THR A 13 13.59 -0.02 -1.27
C THR A 13 12.26 0.41 -1.87
N ASP A 14 12.06 0.10 -3.14
CA ASP A 14 10.79 0.35 -3.83
C ASP A 14 9.73 -0.69 -3.44
N ILE A 15 8.56 -0.22 -3.01
CA ILE A 15 7.43 -1.09 -2.64
C ILE A 15 6.50 -1.41 -3.82
N CYS A 16 6.61 -0.71 -4.95
CA CYS A 16 5.63 -0.79 -6.04
C CYS A 16 5.36 -2.22 -6.55
N PHE A 17 6.39 -3.08 -6.59
CA PHE A 17 6.22 -4.49 -6.96
C PHE A 17 5.32 -5.24 -5.96
N SER A 18 5.63 -5.15 -4.66
CA SER A 18 4.84 -5.79 -3.60
C SER A 18 3.44 -5.19 -3.48
N PHE A 19 3.32 -3.88 -3.66
CA PHE A 19 2.03 -3.19 -3.63
C PHE A 19 1.13 -3.58 -4.79
N THR A 20 1.66 -3.85 -5.98
CA THR A 20 0.86 -4.31 -7.14
C THR A 20 0.15 -5.63 -6.82
N GLY A 21 0.85 -6.58 -6.20
CA GLY A 21 0.24 -7.84 -5.75
C GLY A 21 -0.78 -7.62 -4.61
N PHE A 22 -0.50 -6.69 -3.70
CA PHE A 22 -1.44 -6.32 -2.63
C PHE A 22 -2.73 -5.69 -3.18
N GLN A 23 -2.61 -4.79 -4.16
CA GLN A 23 -3.72 -4.12 -4.82
C GLN A 23 -4.67 -5.14 -5.46
N ALA A 24 -4.15 -6.15 -6.16
CA ALA A 24 -4.97 -7.21 -6.74
C ALA A 24 -5.76 -7.97 -5.68
N ARG A 25 -5.17 -8.25 -4.52
CA ARG A 25 -5.89 -8.91 -3.43
C ARG A 25 -6.92 -8.00 -2.75
N GLY A 26 -6.79 -6.68 -2.84
CA GLY A 26 -7.78 -5.71 -2.38
C GLY A 26 -9.01 -5.57 -3.29
N GLY A 27 -9.60 -6.69 -3.72
CA GLY A 27 -10.89 -6.72 -4.44
C GLY A 27 -10.91 -7.40 -5.81
N LEU A 28 -9.79 -7.86 -6.35
CA LEU A 28 -9.75 -8.66 -7.59
C LEU A 28 -9.59 -10.16 -7.31
N THR A 29 -8.62 -10.52 -6.46
CA THR A 29 -8.30 -11.94 -6.16
C THR A 29 -8.66 -12.36 -4.74
N ASP A 30 -9.13 -11.44 -3.91
CA ASP A 30 -9.61 -11.69 -2.54
C ASP A 30 -10.76 -10.72 -2.20
N VAL A 31 -11.37 -10.89 -1.02
CA VAL A 31 -12.63 -10.23 -0.62
C VAL A 31 -12.47 -8.88 0.09
N HIS A 32 -11.24 -8.41 0.30
CA HIS A 32 -10.93 -7.18 1.04
C HIS A 32 -11.30 -5.92 0.24
N ARG A 33 -12.50 -5.39 0.47
CA ARG A 33 -13.07 -4.25 -0.29
C ARG A 33 -13.63 -3.14 0.58
N ASP A 34 -13.47 -3.20 1.90
CA ASP A 34 -14.05 -2.25 2.86
C ASP A 34 -13.12 -1.04 3.13
N GLY A 35 -12.06 -0.89 2.33
CA GLY A 35 -11.11 0.20 2.39
C GLY A 35 -9.68 -0.26 2.63
N TRP A 36 -8.74 0.66 2.49
CA TRP A 36 -7.31 0.38 2.64
C TRP A 36 -6.54 1.61 3.08
N GLY A 37 -5.29 1.39 3.49
CA GLY A 37 -4.34 2.48 3.70
C GLY A 37 -2.90 2.01 3.69
N ILE A 38 -2.00 2.92 3.34
CA ILE A 38 -0.56 2.72 3.31
C ILE A 38 0.15 3.86 4.05
N ALA A 39 1.11 3.51 4.89
CA ALA A 39 2.01 4.44 5.54
C ALA A 39 3.46 4.09 5.24
N PHE A 40 4.28 5.10 4.99
CA PHE A 40 5.71 4.93 4.75
C PHE A 40 6.52 6.14 5.16
N PHE A 41 7.80 5.92 5.44
CA PHE A 41 8.73 6.99 5.79
C PHE A 41 9.43 7.56 4.56
N GLU A 42 9.56 8.88 4.51
CA GLU A 42 10.40 9.61 3.57
C GLU A 42 11.32 10.53 4.37
N GLY A 43 12.57 10.09 4.56
CA GLY A 43 13.46 10.68 5.56
C GLY A 43 12.91 10.51 6.98
N VAL A 44 12.72 11.62 7.70
CA VAL A 44 12.12 11.65 9.04
C VAL A 44 10.60 11.81 9.02
N GLY A 45 10.02 12.11 7.86
CA GLY A 45 8.58 12.30 7.70
C GLY A 45 7.85 10.97 7.47
N CYS A 46 6.60 10.88 7.94
CA CYS A 46 5.70 9.79 7.62
C CYS A 46 4.61 10.30 6.68
N ARG A 47 4.39 9.61 5.56
CA ARG A 47 3.25 9.84 4.67
C ARG A 47 2.22 8.75 4.89
N LEU A 48 0.95 9.14 4.84
CA LEU A 48 -0.19 8.26 5.03
C LEU A 48 -1.22 8.55 3.94
N PHE A 49 -1.64 7.50 3.25
CA PHE A 49 -2.75 7.52 2.31
C PHE A 49 -3.80 6.53 2.78
N ILE A 50 -5.07 6.95 2.79
CA ILE A 50 -6.22 6.14 3.19
C ILE A 50 -7.32 6.36 2.17
N ASP A 51 -8.02 5.29 1.82
CA ASP A 51 -9.23 5.35 0.99
C ASP A 51 -10.27 4.37 1.53
N ALA A 52 -11.54 4.76 1.46
CA ALA A 52 -12.68 3.90 1.81
C ALA A 52 -13.05 2.94 0.66
N GLN A 53 -12.62 3.24 -0.57
CA GLN A 53 -12.80 2.34 -1.71
C GLN A 53 -11.84 1.15 -1.62
N ALA A 54 -12.19 0.03 -2.25
CA ALA A 54 -11.30 -1.11 -2.42
C ALA A 54 -10.01 -0.71 -3.17
N THR A 55 -8.89 -1.36 -2.88
CA THR A 55 -7.59 -1.03 -3.49
C THR A 55 -7.59 -1.16 -5.02
N ILE A 56 -8.42 -2.05 -5.58
CA ILE A 56 -8.56 -2.22 -7.03
C ILE A 56 -9.28 -1.04 -7.71
N ASP A 57 -10.21 -0.38 -7.02
CA ASP A 57 -11.03 0.72 -7.56
C ASP A 57 -10.49 2.10 -7.16
N SER A 58 -9.62 2.16 -6.14
CA SER A 58 -9.13 3.39 -5.56
C SER A 58 -8.19 4.16 -6.50
N PRO A 59 -8.49 5.42 -6.85
CA PRO A 59 -7.56 6.27 -7.61
C PRO A 59 -6.30 6.60 -6.80
N ILE A 60 -6.40 6.61 -5.47
CA ILE A 60 -5.25 6.78 -4.57
C ILE A 60 -4.31 5.58 -4.67
N ALA A 61 -4.84 4.35 -4.81
CA ALA A 61 -4.01 3.17 -5.00
C ALA A 61 -3.27 3.21 -6.34
N GLN A 62 -3.93 3.71 -7.39
CA GLN A 62 -3.29 3.90 -8.70
C GLN A 62 -2.19 4.97 -8.65
N LEU A 63 -2.41 6.05 -7.88
CA LEU A 63 -1.37 7.06 -7.60
C LEU A 63 -0.19 6.42 -6.88
N VAL A 64 -0.43 5.68 -5.79
CA VAL A 64 0.62 5.00 -5.01
C VAL A 64 1.44 4.04 -5.89
N ARG A 65 0.80 3.32 -6.82
CA ARG A 65 1.48 2.41 -7.76
C ARG A 65 2.33 3.15 -8.80
N SER A 66 1.97 4.37 -9.17
CA SER A 66 2.71 5.19 -10.14
C SER A 66 3.73 6.13 -9.48
N TYR A 67 3.64 6.31 -8.17
CA TYR A 67 4.56 7.11 -7.38
C TYR A 67 5.77 6.26 -6.95
N PRO A 68 7.01 6.65 -7.24
CA PRO A 68 8.20 5.86 -6.88
C PRO A 68 8.49 5.98 -5.37
N ILE A 69 7.78 5.18 -4.56
CA ILE A 69 7.95 5.15 -3.10
C ILE A 69 9.22 4.36 -2.75
N ARG A 70 10.27 5.06 -2.33
CA ARG A 70 11.46 4.43 -1.76
C ARG A 70 11.50 4.68 -0.25
N SER A 71 11.31 3.61 0.52
CA SER A 71 11.34 3.69 1.97
C SER A 71 12.05 2.49 2.58
N LYS A 72 12.54 2.68 3.81
CA LYS A 72 13.01 1.57 4.65
C LYS A 72 11.85 0.87 5.35
N ASN A 73 10.73 1.56 5.53
CA ASN A 73 9.63 1.12 6.37
C ASN A 73 8.31 1.48 5.71
N VAL A 74 7.54 0.44 5.37
CA VAL A 74 6.21 0.57 4.78
C VAL A 74 5.27 -0.39 5.49
N ILE A 75 4.06 0.06 5.77
CA ILE A 75 2.95 -0.78 6.24
C ILE A 75 1.70 -0.45 5.43
N THR A 76 0.98 -1.47 4.98
CA THR A 76 -0.30 -1.31 4.29
C THR A 76 -1.29 -2.35 4.79
N THR A 77 -2.56 -1.95 4.83
CA THR A 77 -3.69 -2.77 5.27
C THR A 77 -4.85 -2.59 4.30
N ALA A 78 -5.63 -3.66 4.10
CA ALA A 78 -6.88 -3.67 3.35
C ALA A 78 -7.88 -4.50 4.15
N ILE A 79 -9.08 -3.98 4.31
CA ILE A 79 -10.14 -4.59 5.13
C ILE A 79 -11.08 -5.35 4.21
#